data_AF-A0A1X0A255-F1
#
_entry.id   AF-A0A1X0A255-F1
#
_cell.length_a   1.000
_cell.length_b   1.000
_cell.length_c   1.000
_cell.angle_alpha   90.00
_cell.angle_beta   90.00
_cell.angle_gamma   90.00
#
_symmetry.space_group_name_H-M   'P 1'
#
loop_
_entity.id
_entity.type
_entity.pdbx_description
1 polymer ?
#
loop_
_entity_poly.entity_id
_entity_poly.type
_entity_poly.pdbx_seq_one_letter_code
_entity_poly.pdbx_strand_id
1 'polypeptide(L)'
;MTDLESARKVVADLAAASSVVYPGLEWAVGVARGVSGQPELWIATNEGAGYVPAGVFVPRSMPLAARFDSTFDARWFGWFNPAETVLRAIQARGDAVSAVATTFMSRSDLVDEGVADVAVGVPAAGGPDEAEASQLLRSRSHRLETVAPGLYQDLTEGDPGAVEAYVRHVTQQAVFNCGPELSSAAQAVARAVVAGRWPSSGEWSALRDEYSAARLMAGSQRPGVIGIEDPQQSVAYQRDFAECRRLEVLICWENMTPADVVYAAWCAGVPTPSFAPVNA
;
A
#
# COMPACT_ATOMS: atom_id res chain seq x y z
N MET A 1 -1.13 -12.79 26.23
CA MET A 1 -1.72 -11.96 25.19
C MET A 1 -2.48 -12.89 24.28
N THR A 2 -3.77 -12.66 24.08
CA THR A 2 -4.60 -13.46 23.16
C THR A 2 -4.27 -13.10 21.71
N ASP A 3 -4.76 -13.92 20.76
CA ASP A 3 -4.62 -13.64 19.33
C ASP A 3 -5.32 -12.32 18.97
N LEU A 4 -6.52 -12.10 19.51
CA LEU A 4 -7.27 -10.87 19.29
C LEU A 4 -6.55 -9.64 19.87
N GLU A 5 -5.97 -9.74 21.07
CA GLU A 5 -5.18 -8.65 21.66
C GLU A 5 -3.96 -8.30 20.79
N SER A 6 -3.29 -9.32 20.26
CA SER A 6 -2.13 -9.15 19.39
C SER A 6 -2.53 -8.45 18.08
N ALA A 7 -3.61 -8.92 17.45
CA ALA A 7 -4.15 -8.31 16.22
C ALA A 7 -4.59 -6.85 16.45
N ARG A 8 -5.29 -6.57 17.55
CA ARG A 8 -5.73 -5.20 17.90
C ARG A 8 -4.56 -4.24 18.08
N LYS A 9 -3.48 -4.69 18.74
CA LYS A 9 -2.28 -3.85 18.93
C LYS A 9 -1.67 -3.43 17.59
N VAL A 10 -1.54 -4.37 16.65
CA VAL A 10 -0.95 -4.10 15.33
C VAL A 10 -1.85 -3.17 14.52
N VAL A 11 -3.16 -3.43 14.47
CA VAL A 11 -4.12 -2.58 13.75
C VAL A 11 -4.11 -1.16 14.29
N ALA A 12 -4.16 -0.98 15.61
CA ALA A 12 -4.17 0.34 16.24
C ALA A 12 -2.89 1.14 15.94
N ASP A 13 -1.74 0.47 15.90
CA ASP A 13 -0.45 1.08 15.55
C ASP A 13 -0.37 1.50 14.07
N LEU A 14 -0.80 0.64 13.15
CA LEU A 14 -0.88 0.97 11.71
C LEU A 14 -1.88 2.11 11.45
N ALA A 15 -3.02 2.10 12.15
CA ALA A 15 -4.03 3.15 12.08
C ALA A 15 -3.49 4.50 12.57
N ALA A 16 -2.74 4.52 13.67
CA ALA A 16 -2.11 5.72 14.19
C ALA A 16 -1.14 6.33 13.16
N ALA A 17 -0.22 5.53 12.61
CA ALA A 17 0.76 5.99 11.62
C ALA A 17 0.12 6.50 10.31
N SER A 18 -0.97 5.86 9.86
CA SER A 18 -1.64 6.23 8.61
C SER A 18 -2.67 7.38 8.73
N SER A 19 -3.08 7.73 9.95
CA SER A 19 -4.20 8.65 10.23
C SER A 19 -4.11 10.02 9.54
N VAL A 20 -2.90 10.59 9.43
CA VAL A 20 -2.68 11.90 8.80
C VAL A 20 -2.27 11.76 7.33
N VAL A 21 -1.47 10.74 7.00
CA VAL A 21 -0.89 10.60 5.66
C VAL A 21 -1.88 10.01 4.65
N TYR A 22 -2.86 9.22 5.09
CA TYR A 22 -3.85 8.60 4.22
C TYR A 22 -5.24 8.46 4.88
N PRO A 23 -5.99 9.56 5.02
CA PRO A 23 -7.36 9.52 5.52
C PRO A 23 -8.25 8.58 4.69
N GLY A 24 -9.06 7.76 5.36
CA GLY A 24 -9.94 6.78 4.71
C GLY A 24 -9.27 5.48 4.26
N LEU A 25 -8.00 5.27 4.63
CA LEU A 25 -7.38 3.93 4.61
C LEU A 25 -7.85 3.14 5.82
N GLU A 26 -8.24 1.90 5.59
CA GLU A 26 -8.66 0.97 6.63
C GLU A 26 -7.71 -0.22 6.66
N TRP A 27 -7.44 -0.71 7.86
CA TRP A 27 -6.56 -1.84 8.12
C TRP A 27 -7.33 -3.01 8.72
N ALA A 28 -6.87 -4.22 8.45
CA ALA A 28 -7.23 -5.40 9.20
C ALA A 28 -6.00 -6.27 9.48
N VAL A 29 -6.02 -6.95 10.62
CA VAL A 29 -5.05 -7.97 10.98
C VAL A 29 -5.78 -9.25 11.34
N GLY A 30 -5.46 -10.32 10.63
CA GLY A 30 -5.94 -11.67 10.90
C GLY A 30 -4.84 -12.52 11.51
N VAL A 31 -5.21 -13.45 12.40
CA VAL A 31 -4.28 -14.41 12.99
C VAL A 31 -4.51 -15.77 12.36
N ALA A 32 -3.55 -16.22 11.55
CA ALA A 32 -3.54 -17.52 10.93
C ALA A 32 -3.00 -18.58 11.89
N ARG A 33 -3.61 -19.78 11.83
CA ARG A 33 -3.21 -20.98 12.54
C ARG A 33 -3.08 -22.12 11.52
N GLY A 34 -1.86 -22.32 11.04
CA GLY A 34 -1.52 -23.43 10.15
C GLY A 34 -1.20 -24.72 10.88
N VAL A 35 -0.61 -25.68 10.18
CA VAL A 35 -0.32 -27.04 10.68
C VAL A 35 0.55 -27.06 11.93
N SER A 36 1.48 -26.10 12.09
CA SER A 36 2.34 -25.98 13.27
C SER A 36 1.59 -25.49 14.52
N GLY A 37 0.37 -24.96 14.34
CA GLY A 37 -0.41 -24.32 15.39
C GLY A 37 0.16 -22.98 15.87
N GLN A 38 1.30 -22.52 15.36
CA GLN A 38 1.87 -21.22 15.76
C GLN A 38 1.08 -20.07 15.12
N PRO A 39 0.83 -18.97 15.85
CA PRO A 39 0.13 -17.82 15.31
C PRO A 39 1.01 -17.07 14.32
N GLU A 40 0.45 -16.73 13.17
CA GLU A 40 1.06 -15.83 12.20
C GLU A 40 0.09 -14.69 11.89
N LEU A 41 0.54 -13.45 12.04
CA LEU A 41 -0.30 -12.28 11.84
C LEU A 41 -0.18 -11.79 10.40
N TRP A 42 -1.32 -11.63 9.74
CA TRP A 42 -1.44 -11.16 8.36
C TRP A 42 -2.08 -9.78 8.33
N ILE A 43 -1.60 -8.89 7.45
CA ILE A 43 -2.08 -7.51 7.35
C ILE A 43 -2.82 -7.30 6.04
N ALA A 44 -3.99 -6.67 6.06
CA ALA A 44 -4.71 -6.22 4.87
C ALA A 44 -5.03 -4.74 4.95
N THR A 45 -5.14 -4.11 3.77
CA THR A 45 -5.72 -2.77 3.59
C THR A 45 -6.87 -2.83 2.61
N ASN A 46 -7.75 -1.83 2.68
CA ASN A 46 -8.80 -1.64 1.68
C ASN A 46 -8.29 -0.89 0.43
N GLU A 47 -6.98 -0.93 0.15
CA GLU A 47 -6.39 -0.15 -0.92
C GLU A 47 -5.45 -1.03 -1.76
N GLY A 48 -5.73 -1.10 -3.06
CA GLY A 48 -5.00 -1.91 -4.02
C GLY A 48 -4.72 -3.35 -3.58
N ALA A 49 -3.61 -3.90 -4.02
CA ALA A 49 -3.11 -5.21 -3.59
C ALA A 49 -2.24 -5.09 -2.33
N GLY A 50 -2.87 -4.72 -1.19
CA GLY A 50 -2.16 -4.50 0.08
C GLY A 50 -1.23 -3.29 0.00
N TYR A 51 -1.75 -2.16 -0.48
CA TYR A 51 -0.99 -0.91 -0.55
C TYR A 51 -0.63 -0.41 0.86
N VAL A 52 0.59 0.13 1.00
CA VAL A 52 1.15 0.74 2.22
C VAL A 52 1.52 2.19 1.90
N PRO A 53 0.93 3.19 2.61
CA PRO A 53 1.26 4.60 2.41
C PRO A 53 2.73 4.92 2.68
N ALA A 54 3.24 5.96 2.02
CA ALA A 54 4.53 6.56 2.38
C ALA A 54 4.51 7.00 3.86
N GLY A 55 5.60 6.78 4.57
CA GLY A 55 5.71 7.05 6.01
C GLY A 55 5.09 5.99 6.93
N VAL A 56 4.51 4.92 6.39
CA VAL A 56 4.00 3.78 7.17
C VAL A 56 4.92 2.57 6.97
N PHE A 57 5.33 1.97 8.08
CA PHE A 57 6.25 0.83 8.11
C PHE A 57 5.58 -0.37 8.78
N VAL A 58 5.43 -1.45 8.02
CA VAL A 58 4.75 -2.66 8.51
C VAL A 58 5.73 -3.57 9.27
N PRO A 59 5.28 -4.37 10.24
CA PRO A 59 6.10 -5.40 10.87
C PRO A 59 6.71 -6.36 9.85
N ARG A 60 8.04 -6.50 9.89
CA ARG A 60 8.81 -7.32 8.93
C ARG A 60 8.42 -8.80 8.93
N SER A 61 7.92 -9.30 10.05
CA SER A 61 7.50 -10.70 10.22
C SER A 61 6.06 -10.97 9.77
N MET A 62 5.32 -9.95 9.33
CA MET A 62 3.89 -10.08 9.01
C MET A 62 3.69 -9.94 7.50
N PRO A 63 3.22 -10.99 6.80
CA PRO A 63 2.88 -10.88 5.40
C PRO A 63 1.69 -9.95 5.17
N LEU A 64 1.69 -9.29 4.01
CA LEU A 64 0.50 -8.62 3.49
C LEU A 64 -0.41 -9.68 2.85
N ALA A 65 -1.73 -9.52 3.03
CA ALA A 65 -2.78 -10.35 2.44
C ALA A 65 -2.96 -10.04 0.94
N ALA A 66 -1.87 -10.11 0.20
CA ALA A 66 -1.78 -9.83 -1.23
C ALA A 66 -0.51 -10.50 -1.80
N ARG A 67 -0.45 -10.61 -3.13
CA ARG A 67 0.75 -10.95 -3.93
C ARG A 67 1.21 -12.40 -3.77
N PHE A 68 0.29 -13.31 -3.43
CA PHE A 68 0.58 -14.75 -3.38
C PHE A 68 -0.21 -15.56 -4.42
N ASP A 69 -1.32 -15.03 -4.94
CA ASP A 69 -2.10 -15.65 -6.02
C ASP A 69 -2.69 -14.57 -6.93
N SER A 70 -2.28 -14.56 -8.21
CA SER A 70 -2.71 -13.53 -9.17
C SER A 70 -4.23 -13.45 -9.38
N THR A 71 -4.94 -14.57 -9.21
CA THR A 71 -6.40 -14.61 -9.33
C THR A 71 -7.06 -13.97 -8.12
N PHE A 72 -6.59 -14.32 -6.92
CA PHE A 72 -6.98 -13.71 -5.65
C PHE A 72 -6.73 -12.21 -5.66
N ASP A 73 -5.52 -11.79 -6.04
CA ASP A 73 -5.10 -10.40 -6.03
C ASP A 73 -5.94 -9.54 -6.98
N ALA A 74 -6.24 -10.05 -8.18
CA ALA A 74 -7.09 -9.35 -9.13
C ALA A 74 -8.54 -9.22 -8.64
N ARG A 75 -9.05 -10.26 -7.97
CA ARG A 75 -10.44 -10.31 -7.48
C ARG A 75 -10.69 -9.42 -6.27
N TRP A 76 -9.72 -9.34 -5.35
CA TRP A 76 -9.86 -8.62 -4.08
C TRP A 76 -9.08 -7.31 -4.03
N PHE A 77 -8.63 -6.82 -5.19
CA PHE A 77 -7.88 -5.58 -5.33
C PHE A 77 -8.68 -4.38 -4.77
N GLY A 78 -8.20 -3.82 -3.66
CA GLY A 78 -8.84 -2.70 -2.93
C GLY A 78 -10.25 -2.99 -2.43
N TRP A 79 -10.55 -4.26 -2.12
CA TRP A 79 -11.83 -4.64 -1.54
C TRP A 79 -12.14 -3.80 -0.29
N PHE A 80 -13.38 -3.30 -0.22
CA PHE A 80 -13.75 -2.24 0.72
C PHE A 80 -13.55 -2.60 2.19
N ASN A 81 -13.87 -3.86 2.55
CA ASN A 81 -13.71 -4.37 3.90
C ASN A 81 -12.41 -5.19 4.03
N PRO A 82 -11.34 -4.66 4.65
CA PRO A 82 -10.05 -5.35 4.72
C PRO A 82 -10.10 -6.61 5.60
N ALA A 83 -11.07 -6.72 6.51
CA ALA A 83 -11.26 -7.91 7.34
C ALA A 83 -11.66 -9.13 6.50
N GLU A 84 -12.45 -8.92 5.45
CA GLU A 84 -12.79 -10.00 4.52
C GLU A 84 -11.58 -10.39 3.67
N THR A 85 -10.78 -9.43 3.23
CA THR A 85 -9.56 -9.70 2.45
C THR A 85 -8.58 -10.55 3.24
N VAL A 86 -8.31 -10.21 4.50
CA VAL A 86 -7.37 -10.98 5.33
C VAL A 86 -7.89 -12.38 5.62
N LEU A 87 -9.18 -12.52 5.92
CA LEU A 87 -9.82 -13.82 6.12
C LEU A 87 -9.67 -14.71 4.89
N ARG A 88 -10.07 -14.21 3.72
CA ARG A 88 -10.01 -14.96 2.46
C ARG A 88 -8.58 -15.32 2.10
N ALA A 89 -7.60 -14.44 2.36
CA ALA A 89 -6.20 -14.72 2.08
C ALA A 89 -5.66 -15.87 2.92
N ILE A 90 -5.91 -15.85 4.23
CA ILE A 90 -5.48 -16.92 5.14
C ILE A 90 -6.15 -18.24 4.77
N GLN A 91 -7.45 -18.22 4.47
CA GLN A 91 -8.19 -19.40 4.03
C GLN A 91 -7.70 -19.95 2.68
N ALA A 92 -7.33 -19.08 1.74
CA ALA A 92 -6.75 -19.47 0.46
C ALA A 92 -5.40 -20.19 0.64
N ARG A 93 -4.65 -19.88 1.71
CA ARG A 93 -3.44 -20.62 2.12
C ARG A 93 -3.76 -21.97 2.77
N GLY A 94 -5.01 -22.23 3.13
CA GLY A 94 -5.47 -23.46 3.79
C GLY A 94 -5.37 -23.43 5.31
N ASP A 95 -5.16 -22.26 5.91
CA ASP A 95 -5.05 -22.11 7.36
C ASP A 95 -6.38 -21.70 8.00
N ALA A 96 -6.54 -22.02 9.28
CA ALA A 96 -7.63 -21.51 10.09
C ALA A 96 -7.34 -20.08 10.56
N VAL A 97 -8.39 -19.28 10.76
CA VAL A 97 -8.29 -17.93 11.33
C VAL A 97 -8.80 -17.95 12.75
N SER A 98 -7.94 -17.65 13.72
CA SER A 98 -8.31 -17.66 15.14
C SER A 98 -8.87 -16.31 15.61
N ALA A 99 -8.41 -15.20 15.04
CA ALA A 99 -8.90 -13.87 15.38
C ALA A 99 -8.75 -12.87 14.23
N VAL A 100 -9.60 -11.84 14.20
CA VAL A 100 -9.49 -10.69 13.29
C VAL A 100 -9.72 -9.39 14.06
N ALA A 101 -8.85 -8.41 13.84
CA ALA A 101 -9.05 -7.03 14.26
C ALA A 101 -9.09 -6.12 13.04
N THR A 102 -9.93 -5.09 13.03
CA THR A 102 -9.99 -4.12 11.93
C THR A 102 -10.37 -2.72 12.42
N THR A 103 -9.84 -1.69 11.76
CA THR A 103 -10.30 -0.30 11.92
C THR A 103 -11.67 -0.07 11.30
N PHE A 104 -12.08 -0.93 10.34
CA PHE A 104 -13.36 -0.82 9.67
C PHE A 104 -14.50 -0.91 10.67
N MET A 105 -15.46 0.03 10.57
CA MET A 105 -16.49 0.21 11.59
C MET A 105 -17.60 -0.84 11.54
N SER A 106 -17.78 -1.49 10.39
CA SER A 106 -18.89 -2.43 10.18
C SER A 106 -18.44 -3.88 10.32
N ARG A 107 -19.30 -4.69 10.94
CA ARG A 107 -19.15 -6.15 10.95
C ARG A 107 -19.45 -6.71 9.55
N SER A 108 -18.94 -7.92 9.29
CA SER A 108 -19.19 -8.67 8.07
C SER A 108 -19.67 -10.06 8.45
N ASP A 109 -20.79 -10.48 7.87
CA ASP A 109 -21.35 -11.82 8.12
C ASP A 109 -20.35 -12.91 7.74
N LEU A 110 -19.60 -12.71 6.64
CA LEU A 110 -18.53 -13.62 6.22
C LEU A 110 -17.46 -13.79 7.30
N VAL A 111 -17.06 -12.68 7.95
CA VAL A 111 -16.03 -12.71 8.99
C VAL A 111 -16.57 -13.33 10.27
N ASP A 112 -17.81 -12.99 10.63
CA ASP A 112 -18.46 -13.47 11.85
C ASP A 112 -18.78 -14.97 11.80
N GLU A 113 -19.10 -15.51 10.62
CA GLU A 113 -19.29 -16.95 10.42
C GLU A 113 -17.95 -17.72 10.42
N GLY A 114 -16.88 -17.09 9.95
CA GLY A 114 -15.57 -17.72 9.76
C GLY A 114 -14.60 -17.59 10.94
N VAL A 115 -14.86 -16.67 11.87
CA VAL A 115 -13.90 -16.29 12.93
C VAL A 115 -14.63 -16.06 14.26
N ALA A 116 -14.21 -16.78 15.30
CA ALA A 116 -14.83 -16.66 16.62
C ALA A 116 -14.54 -15.31 17.31
N ASP A 117 -13.29 -14.86 17.24
CA ASP A 117 -12.82 -13.66 17.93
C ASP A 117 -12.61 -12.49 16.97
N VAL A 118 -13.57 -11.56 16.93
CA VAL A 118 -13.55 -10.41 16.00
C VAL A 118 -13.67 -9.08 16.74
N ALA A 119 -12.76 -8.15 16.44
CA ALA A 119 -12.83 -6.75 16.88
C ALA A 119 -12.95 -5.81 15.67
N VAL A 120 -14.00 -5.00 15.66
CA VAL A 120 -14.27 -3.98 14.63
C VAL A 120 -14.12 -2.58 15.22
N GLY A 121 -13.91 -1.57 14.36
CA GLY A 121 -13.78 -0.17 14.78
C GLY A 121 -12.63 0.05 15.76
N VAL A 122 -11.52 -0.70 15.61
CA VAL A 122 -10.36 -0.56 16.50
C VAL A 122 -9.76 0.84 16.29
N PRO A 123 -9.72 1.69 17.34
CA PRO A 123 -9.19 3.04 17.21
C PRO A 123 -7.67 3.04 17.08
N ALA A 124 -7.13 4.11 16.52
CA ALA A 124 -5.69 4.38 16.51
C ALA A 124 -5.11 4.43 17.93
N ALA A 125 -3.92 3.85 18.09
CA ALA A 125 -3.15 3.93 19.33
C ALA A 125 -2.42 5.28 19.39
N GLY A 126 -3.09 6.31 19.91
CA GLY A 126 -2.48 7.64 20.10
C GLY A 126 -2.27 8.41 18.79
N GLY A 127 -1.30 9.31 18.80
CA GLY A 127 -0.96 10.15 17.64
C GLY A 127 -0.02 9.46 16.64
N PRO A 128 0.07 9.95 15.38
CA PRO A 128 0.95 9.38 14.36
C PRO A 128 2.43 9.35 14.77
N ASP A 129 2.91 10.37 15.47
CA ASP A 129 4.31 10.48 15.91
C ASP A 129 4.67 9.50 17.03
N GLU A 130 3.67 8.98 17.73
CA GLU A 130 3.83 7.99 18.82
C GLU A 130 3.76 6.55 18.30
N ALA A 131 3.27 6.35 17.07
CA ALA A 131 3.13 5.03 16.46
C ALA A 131 4.51 4.45 16.14
N GLU A 132 4.76 3.18 16.47
CA GLU A 132 5.96 2.50 16.00
C GLU A 132 5.93 2.35 14.47
N ALA A 133 4.73 2.18 13.89
CA ALA A 133 4.54 2.08 12.46
C ALA A 133 4.88 3.38 11.69
N SER A 134 5.12 4.52 12.35
CA SER A 134 5.60 5.75 11.68
C SER A 134 7.13 5.82 11.61
N GLN A 135 7.84 4.83 12.16
CA GLN A 135 9.30 4.80 12.22
C GLN A 135 9.87 3.56 11.54
N LEU A 136 10.93 3.74 10.74
CA LEU A 136 11.67 2.64 10.15
C LEU A 136 12.60 2.00 11.21
N LEU A 137 12.03 1.12 12.03
CA LEU A 137 12.75 0.32 13.02
C LEU A 137 13.29 -0.97 12.38
N ARG A 138 14.23 -1.65 13.06
CA ARG A 138 14.75 -2.96 12.63
C ARG A 138 13.66 -4.02 12.47
N SER A 139 12.63 -3.97 13.32
CA SER A 139 11.47 -4.86 13.28
C SER A 139 10.43 -4.49 12.21
N ARG A 140 10.63 -3.37 11.52
CA ARG A 140 9.73 -2.82 10.52
C ARG A 140 10.36 -2.87 9.14
N SER A 141 9.50 -2.82 8.14
CA SER A 141 9.89 -2.84 6.74
C SER A 141 9.38 -1.63 6.00
N HIS A 142 10.25 -1.08 5.16
CA HIS A 142 9.87 -0.08 4.18
C HIS A 142 8.88 -0.69 3.19
N ARG A 143 7.93 0.11 2.69
CA ARG A 143 6.90 -0.36 1.76
C ARG A 143 7.46 -1.08 0.53
N LEU A 144 8.55 -0.61 -0.07
CA LEU A 144 9.26 -1.32 -1.15
C LEU A 144 9.86 -2.65 -0.71
N GLU A 145 10.38 -2.74 0.51
CA GLU A 145 10.97 -3.97 1.04
C GLU A 145 9.93 -5.09 1.14
N THR A 146 8.66 -4.75 1.37
CA THR A 146 7.56 -5.75 1.43
C THR A 146 7.25 -6.42 0.09
N VAL A 147 7.79 -5.90 -1.02
CA VAL A 147 7.39 -6.29 -2.39
C VAL A 147 8.57 -6.63 -3.27
N ALA A 148 9.70 -5.97 -3.04
CA ALA A 148 10.94 -6.12 -3.78
C ALA A 148 12.13 -5.87 -2.82
N PRO A 149 12.39 -6.76 -1.85
CA PRO A 149 13.43 -6.56 -0.84
C PRO A 149 14.82 -6.38 -1.43
N GLY A 150 15.15 -7.12 -2.50
CA GLY A 150 16.43 -6.95 -3.21
C GLY A 150 16.57 -5.56 -3.82
N LEU A 151 15.53 -5.07 -4.52
CA LEU A 151 15.54 -3.73 -5.10
C LEU A 151 15.60 -2.64 -4.02
N TYR A 152 14.93 -2.83 -2.89
CA TYR A 152 15.03 -1.92 -1.75
C TYR A 152 16.47 -1.84 -1.22
N GLN A 153 17.15 -2.99 -1.08
CA GLN A 153 18.55 -3.04 -0.67
C GLN A 153 19.44 -2.32 -1.69
N ASP A 154 19.28 -2.62 -2.98
CA ASP A 154 20.07 -2.00 -4.05
C ASP A 154 19.93 -0.47 -4.07
N LEU A 155 18.72 0.06 -3.86
CA LEU A 155 18.48 1.50 -3.80
C LEU A 155 19.03 2.15 -2.53
N THR A 156 19.16 1.40 -1.44
CA THR A 156 19.65 1.90 -0.15
C THR A 156 21.18 1.90 -0.10
N GLU A 157 21.82 0.89 -0.70
CA GLU A 157 23.27 0.68 -0.66
C GLU A 157 23.98 1.13 -1.96
N GLY A 158 23.21 1.47 -3.00
CA GLY A 158 23.71 1.81 -4.33
C GLY A 158 24.37 3.18 -4.45
N ASP A 159 25.10 3.37 -5.55
CA ASP A 159 25.70 4.66 -5.89
C ASP A 159 24.62 5.75 -6.12
N PRO A 160 24.71 6.93 -5.48
CA PRO A 160 23.68 7.97 -5.59
C PRO A 160 23.36 8.40 -7.03
N GLY A 161 24.36 8.45 -7.92
CA GLY A 161 24.16 8.82 -9.32
C GLY A 161 23.41 7.74 -10.10
N ALA A 162 23.76 6.47 -9.88
CA ALA A 162 23.04 5.34 -10.45
C ALA A 162 21.60 5.24 -9.92
N VAL A 163 21.40 5.46 -8.62
CA VAL A 163 20.07 5.49 -7.98
C VAL A 163 19.22 6.60 -8.59
N GLU A 164 19.75 7.82 -8.68
CA GLU A 164 19.02 8.94 -9.27
C GLU A 164 18.64 8.69 -10.73
N ALA A 165 19.56 8.15 -11.54
CA ALA A 165 19.29 7.80 -12.93
C ALA A 165 18.18 6.74 -13.05
N TYR A 166 18.22 5.71 -12.21
CA TYR A 166 17.18 4.68 -12.15
C TYR A 166 15.83 5.30 -11.77
N VAL A 167 15.76 6.09 -10.69
CA VAL A 167 14.53 6.71 -10.21
C VAL A 167 13.91 7.63 -11.27
N ARG A 168 14.74 8.39 -12.00
CA ARG A 168 14.28 9.21 -13.15
C ARG A 168 13.73 8.34 -14.28
N HIS A 169 14.36 7.20 -14.58
CA HIS A 169 13.87 6.26 -15.58
C HIS A 169 12.48 5.70 -15.20
N VAL A 170 12.30 5.19 -13.99
CA VAL A 170 11.00 4.66 -13.54
C VAL A 170 9.93 5.76 -13.47
N THR A 171 10.32 6.98 -13.11
CA THR A 171 9.44 8.16 -13.16
C THR A 171 8.96 8.44 -14.59
N GLN A 172 9.88 8.41 -15.56
CA GLN A 172 9.54 8.58 -16.96
C GLN A 172 8.57 7.49 -17.45
N GLN A 173 8.81 6.22 -17.07
CA GLN A 173 7.91 5.13 -17.41
C GLN A 173 6.52 5.33 -16.80
N ALA A 174 6.45 5.64 -15.51
CA ALA A 174 5.19 5.84 -14.79
C ALA A 174 4.34 6.94 -15.41
N VAL A 175 4.95 8.08 -15.77
CA VAL A 175 4.17 9.24 -16.23
C VAL A 175 3.88 9.20 -17.72
N PHE A 176 4.86 8.85 -18.55
CA PHE A 176 4.74 9.04 -20.01
C PHE A 176 4.45 7.76 -20.79
N ASN A 177 4.77 6.59 -20.23
CA ASN A 177 4.69 5.32 -20.98
C ASN A 177 3.71 4.30 -20.37
N CYS A 178 3.21 4.56 -19.16
CA CYS A 178 2.31 3.67 -18.44
C CYS A 178 0.92 4.30 -18.32
N GLY A 179 -0.03 3.88 -19.16
CA GLY A 179 -1.43 4.32 -19.08
C GLY A 179 -1.75 5.65 -19.79
N PRO A 180 -2.97 6.21 -19.59
CA PRO A 180 -3.42 7.43 -20.25
C PRO A 180 -2.58 8.66 -19.89
N GLU A 181 -2.63 9.71 -20.71
CA GLU A 181 -1.92 10.95 -20.43
C GLU A 181 -2.40 11.60 -19.11
N LEU A 182 -1.46 11.94 -18.22
CA LEU A 182 -1.77 12.69 -16.98
C LEU A 182 -2.02 14.17 -17.30
N SER A 183 -2.52 14.91 -16.30
CA SER A 183 -2.78 16.35 -16.43
C SER A 183 -1.54 17.13 -16.88
N SER A 184 -1.79 18.33 -17.42
CA SER A 184 -0.71 19.27 -17.79
C SER A 184 0.20 19.65 -16.60
N ALA A 185 -0.35 19.73 -15.38
CA ALA A 185 0.42 20.03 -14.17
C ALA A 185 1.36 18.87 -13.81
N ALA A 186 0.84 17.64 -13.79
CA ALA A 186 1.65 16.44 -13.56
C ALA A 186 2.74 16.27 -14.62
N GLN A 187 2.42 16.54 -15.89
CA GLN A 187 3.40 16.51 -16.98
C GLN A 187 4.49 17.57 -16.84
N ALA A 188 4.17 18.79 -16.42
CA ALA A 188 5.15 19.85 -16.21
C ALA A 188 6.17 19.45 -15.13
N VAL A 189 5.67 18.98 -13.98
CA VAL A 189 6.49 18.44 -12.88
C VAL A 189 7.37 17.29 -13.37
N ALA A 190 6.78 16.31 -14.06
CA ALA A 190 7.51 15.15 -14.56
C ALA A 190 8.62 15.53 -15.54
N ARG A 191 8.37 16.46 -16.48
CA ARG A 191 9.41 16.94 -17.43
C ARG A 191 10.53 17.68 -16.72
N ALA A 192 10.23 18.47 -15.69
CA ALA A 192 11.24 19.16 -14.90
C ALA A 192 12.11 18.15 -14.15
N VAL A 193 11.48 17.24 -13.39
CA VAL A 193 12.17 16.17 -12.66
C VAL A 193 13.00 15.35 -13.63
N VAL A 194 12.46 14.73 -14.67
CA VAL A 194 13.24 13.88 -15.60
C VAL A 194 14.45 14.62 -16.21
N ALA A 195 14.35 15.93 -16.43
CA ALA A 195 15.43 16.75 -16.96
C ALA A 195 16.45 17.24 -15.90
N GLY A 196 16.38 16.76 -14.66
CA GLY A 196 17.29 17.17 -13.59
C GLY A 196 17.00 18.55 -13.01
N ARG A 197 15.82 19.12 -13.27
CA ARG A 197 15.39 20.42 -12.73
C ARG A 197 14.42 20.22 -11.57
N TRP A 198 14.39 21.21 -10.68
CA TRP A 198 13.42 21.24 -9.60
C TRP A 198 12.17 22.06 -10.02
N PRO A 199 10.95 21.50 -9.90
CA PRO A 199 9.72 22.24 -10.11
C PRO A 199 9.54 23.40 -9.12
N SER A 200 8.75 24.39 -9.52
CA SER A 200 8.36 25.52 -8.69
C SER A 200 7.37 25.12 -7.59
N SER A 201 7.28 25.94 -6.53
CA SER A 201 6.31 25.72 -5.46
C SER A 201 4.85 25.69 -5.94
N GLY A 202 4.53 26.44 -7.00
CA GLY A 202 3.20 26.44 -7.62
C GLY A 202 2.88 25.13 -8.34
N GLU A 203 3.84 24.58 -9.09
CA GLU A 203 3.70 23.28 -9.75
C GLU A 203 3.55 22.15 -8.72
N TRP A 204 4.34 22.18 -7.64
CA TRP A 204 4.19 21.22 -6.55
C TRP A 204 2.83 21.33 -5.84
N SER A 205 2.34 22.55 -5.62
CA SER A 205 1.01 22.75 -5.02
C SER A 205 -0.10 22.19 -5.90
N ALA A 206 -0.07 22.48 -7.20
CA ALA A 206 -1.07 21.98 -8.15
C ALA A 206 -1.08 20.44 -8.19
N LEU A 207 0.10 19.81 -8.20
CA LEU A 207 0.21 18.35 -8.17
C LEU A 207 -0.33 17.75 -6.86
N ARG A 208 -0.08 18.37 -5.70
CA ARG A 208 -0.62 17.91 -4.41
C ARG A 208 -2.14 17.97 -4.37
N ASP A 209 -2.73 19.04 -4.89
CA ASP A 209 -4.18 19.20 -4.95
C ASP A 209 -4.81 18.14 -5.86
N GLU A 210 -4.21 17.91 -7.03
CA GLU A 210 -4.61 16.87 -7.97
C GLU A 210 -4.51 15.47 -7.35
N TYR A 211 -3.37 15.13 -6.75
CA TYR A 211 -3.19 13.83 -6.08
C TYR A 211 -4.20 13.61 -4.95
N SER A 212 -4.45 14.63 -4.14
CA SER A 212 -5.40 14.57 -3.03
C SER A 212 -6.83 14.32 -3.53
N ALA A 213 -7.24 15.01 -4.59
CA ALA A 213 -8.55 14.84 -5.21
C ALA A 213 -8.69 13.46 -5.87
N ALA A 214 -7.70 13.03 -6.66
CA ALA A 214 -7.70 11.73 -7.33
C ALA A 214 -7.80 10.59 -6.31
N ARG A 215 -7.01 10.66 -5.22
CA ARG A 215 -7.03 9.67 -4.14
C ARG A 215 -8.40 9.57 -3.46
N LEU A 216 -9.03 10.70 -3.16
CA LEU A 216 -10.36 10.72 -2.54
C LEU A 216 -11.41 10.07 -3.46
N MET A 217 -11.35 10.40 -4.75
CA MET A 217 -12.25 9.83 -5.75
C MET A 217 -12.04 8.33 -5.91
N ALA A 218 -10.80 7.87 -6.10
CA ALA A 218 -10.47 6.44 -6.21
C ALA A 218 -10.92 5.66 -4.97
N GLY A 219 -10.66 6.19 -3.76
CA GLY A 219 -11.08 5.56 -2.51
C GLY A 219 -12.59 5.39 -2.37
N SER A 220 -13.40 6.26 -2.99
CA SER A 220 -14.86 6.14 -3.03
C SER A 220 -15.38 5.05 -3.97
N GLN A 221 -14.55 4.59 -4.92
CA GLN A 221 -14.92 3.63 -5.95
C GLN A 221 -14.48 2.19 -5.66
N ARG A 222 -13.83 1.97 -4.50
CA ARG A 222 -13.38 0.65 -4.04
C ARG A 222 -14.50 -0.40 -4.16
N PRO A 223 -14.21 -1.60 -4.70
CA PRO A 223 -15.21 -2.64 -4.89
C PRO A 223 -15.69 -3.23 -3.55
N GLY A 224 -16.92 -3.76 -3.54
CA GLY A 224 -17.41 -4.53 -2.40
C GLY A 224 -18.03 -3.73 -1.26
N VAL A 225 -18.41 -2.47 -1.48
CA VAL A 225 -19.08 -1.61 -0.47
C VAL A 225 -20.29 -2.28 0.18
N ILE A 226 -21.04 -3.06 -0.60
CA ILE A 226 -22.22 -3.82 -0.15
C ILE A 226 -21.97 -5.34 -0.11
N GLY A 227 -20.71 -5.77 -0.12
CA GLY A 227 -20.32 -7.18 -0.12
C GLY A 227 -20.56 -7.93 -1.45
N ILE A 228 -20.91 -7.21 -2.53
CA ILE A 228 -21.18 -7.77 -3.85
C ILE A 228 -20.00 -7.52 -4.78
N GLU A 229 -19.61 -8.55 -5.52
CA GLU A 229 -18.61 -8.45 -6.57
C GLU A 229 -19.20 -7.83 -7.83
N ASP A 230 -18.58 -6.74 -8.30
CA ASP A 230 -18.86 -6.13 -9.59
C ASP A 230 -17.55 -6.04 -10.40
N PRO A 231 -17.40 -6.84 -11.48
CA PRO A 231 -16.22 -6.80 -12.32
C PRO A 231 -15.96 -5.44 -12.99
N GLN A 232 -17.02 -4.70 -13.36
CA GLN A 232 -16.86 -3.39 -14.01
C GLN A 232 -16.34 -2.36 -13.00
N GLN A 233 -16.89 -2.37 -11.79
CA GLN A 233 -16.38 -1.54 -10.69
C GLN A 233 -14.92 -1.87 -10.39
N SER A 234 -14.56 -3.16 -10.34
CA SER A 234 -13.20 -3.61 -10.04
C SER A 234 -12.19 -3.10 -11.07
N VAL A 235 -12.52 -3.17 -12.37
CA VAL A 235 -11.67 -2.65 -13.46
C VAL A 235 -11.56 -1.13 -13.39
N ALA A 236 -12.66 -0.41 -13.12
CA ALA A 236 -12.65 1.03 -12.98
C ALA A 236 -11.75 1.47 -11.81
N TYR A 237 -11.91 0.84 -10.65
CA TYR A 237 -11.11 1.13 -9.46
C TYR A 237 -9.61 0.83 -9.69
N GLN A 238 -9.26 -0.27 -10.36
CA GLN A 238 -7.85 -0.56 -10.68
C GLN A 238 -7.20 0.54 -11.53
N ARG A 239 -7.94 1.08 -12.52
CA ARG A 239 -7.47 2.21 -13.33
C ARG A 239 -7.26 3.46 -12.49
N ASP A 240 -8.26 3.81 -11.68
CA ASP A 240 -8.22 5.02 -10.86
C ASP A 240 -7.12 4.91 -9.77
N PHE A 241 -6.91 3.73 -9.20
CA PHE A 241 -5.79 3.42 -8.32
C PHE A 241 -4.44 3.60 -9.03
N ALA A 242 -4.28 3.04 -10.23
CA ALA A 242 -3.03 3.17 -10.99
C ALA A 242 -2.72 4.64 -11.31
N GLU A 243 -3.72 5.43 -11.68
CA GLU A 243 -3.58 6.88 -11.88
C GLU A 243 -3.08 7.60 -10.61
N CYS A 244 -3.68 7.30 -9.44
CA CYS A 244 -3.21 7.83 -8.16
C CYS A 244 -1.74 7.48 -7.88
N ARG A 245 -1.34 6.23 -8.15
CA ARG A 245 0.05 5.79 -7.94
C ARG A 245 1.02 6.48 -8.89
N ARG A 246 0.61 6.80 -10.12
CA ARG A 246 1.44 7.58 -11.07
C ARG A 246 1.62 9.03 -10.63
N LEU A 247 0.61 9.66 -10.04
CA LEU A 247 0.74 10.98 -9.40
C LEU A 247 1.64 10.90 -8.16
N GLU A 248 1.49 9.82 -7.37
CA GLU A 248 2.31 9.60 -6.18
C GLU A 248 3.81 9.46 -6.49
N VAL A 249 4.18 8.84 -7.61
CA VAL A 249 5.57 8.79 -8.09
C VAL A 249 6.18 10.19 -8.11
N LEU A 250 5.44 11.18 -8.60
CA LEU A 250 5.89 12.57 -8.66
C LEU A 250 5.90 13.24 -7.29
N ILE A 251 4.88 13.01 -6.46
CA ILE A 251 4.83 13.55 -5.09
C ILE A 251 6.02 13.05 -4.25
N CYS A 252 6.42 11.79 -4.43
CA CYS A 252 7.55 11.21 -3.70
C CYS A 252 8.88 11.93 -3.96
N TRP A 253 9.05 12.59 -5.12
CA TRP A 253 10.25 13.39 -5.37
C TRP A 253 10.38 14.58 -4.44
N GLU A 254 9.27 15.18 -3.99
CA GLU A 254 9.33 16.43 -3.24
C GLU A 254 9.86 16.23 -1.82
N ASN A 255 9.44 15.18 -1.13
CA ASN A 255 9.70 15.00 0.32
C ASN A 255 9.93 13.55 0.76
N MET A 256 10.09 12.60 -0.17
CA MET A 256 10.24 11.17 0.15
C MET A 256 11.53 10.58 -0.40
N THR A 257 11.73 9.28 -0.18
CA THR A 257 12.97 8.59 -0.58
C THR A 257 12.90 8.08 -2.03
N PRO A 258 14.05 7.78 -2.67
CA PRO A 258 14.10 7.02 -3.91
C PRO A 258 13.28 5.73 -3.88
N ALA A 259 13.30 4.99 -2.77
CA ALA A 259 12.54 3.76 -2.61
C ALA A 259 11.02 4.02 -2.60
N ASP A 260 10.57 5.17 -2.11
CA ASP A 260 9.17 5.58 -2.16
C ASP A 260 8.70 5.84 -3.59
N VAL A 261 9.52 6.51 -4.40
CA VAL A 261 9.22 6.74 -5.83
C VAL A 261 9.07 5.41 -6.56
N VAL A 262 10.00 4.48 -6.32
CA VAL A 262 10.00 3.16 -6.97
C VAL A 262 8.83 2.30 -6.53
N TYR A 263 8.46 2.33 -5.23
CA TYR A 263 7.26 1.65 -4.75
C TYR A 263 5.98 2.17 -5.42
N ALA A 264 5.83 3.50 -5.51
CA ALA A 264 4.68 4.10 -6.17
C ALA A 264 4.62 3.68 -7.65
N ALA A 265 5.76 3.64 -8.35
CA ALA A 265 5.85 3.19 -9.74
C ALA A 265 5.47 1.70 -9.88
N TRP A 266 5.96 0.85 -8.97
CA TRP A 266 5.58 -0.56 -8.91
C TRP A 266 4.06 -0.72 -8.73
N CYS A 267 3.45 0.03 -7.81
CA CYS A 267 2.00 0.01 -7.60
C CYS A 267 1.21 0.56 -8.80
N ALA A 268 1.80 1.44 -9.60
CA ALA A 268 1.21 1.92 -10.85
C ALA A 268 1.28 0.89 -11.99
N GLY A 269 1.91 -0.28 -11.77
CA GLY A 269 2.09 -1.32 -12.79
C GLY A 269 3.32 -1.13 -13.67
N VAL A 270 4.25 -0.23 -13.30
CA VAL A 270 5.50 -0.06 -14.03
C VAL A 270 6.42 -1.24 -13.77
N PRO A 271 6.99 -1.88 -14.81
CA PRO A 271 8.04 -2.87 -14.62
C PRO A 271 9.25 -2.24 -13.91
N THR A 272 9.61 -2.76 -12.75
CA THR A 272 10.79 -2.33 -11.98
C THR A 272 11.87 -3.42 -12.07
N PRO A 273 12.69 -3.44 -13.15
CA PRO A 273 13.74 -4.44 -13.28
C PRO A 273 14.78 -4.29 -12.16
N SER A 274 15.51 -5.38 -11.88
CA SER A 274 16.60 -5.38 -10.92
C SER A 274 17.59 -4.26 -11.20
N PHE A 275 18.11 -3.64 -10.14
CA PHE A 275 19.13 -2.62 -10.18
C PHE A 275 20.49 -3.26 -10.55
N ALA A 276 20.60 -3.82 -11.75
CA ALA A 276 21.88 -4.26 -12.27
C ALA A 276 22.64 -3.01 -12.75
N PRO A 277 23.92 -2.83 -12.41
CA PRO A 277 24.73 -1.85 -13.09
C PRO A 277 24.80 -2.26 -14.56
N VAL A 278 24.28 -1.40 -15.44
CA VAL A 278 24.60 -1.50 -16.87
C VAL A 278 26.05 -1.09 -17.01
N ASN A 279 26.97 -2.03 -16.81
CA ASN A 279 28.38 -1.96 -17.19
C ASN A 279 28.99 -3.37 -17.19
N ALA A 280 28.97 -4.01 -18.36
CA ALA A 280 30.02 -4.90 -18.81
C ALA A 280 30.60 -4.30 -20.10
#